data_AF-A0A0B7JL33-F1
#
_entry.id   AF-A0A0B7JL33-F1
#
_cell.length_a   1.000
_cell.length_b   1.000
_cell.length_c   1.000
_cell.angle_alpha   90.00
_cell.angle_beta   90.00
_cell.angle_gamma   90.00
#
_symmetry.space_group_name_H-M   'P 1'
#
loop_
_entity.id
_entity.type
_entity.pdbx_description
1 polymer ?
#
loop_
_entity_poly.entity_id
_entity_poly.type
_entity_poly.pdbx_seq_one_letter_code
_entity_poly.pdbx_strand_id
1 'polypeptide(L)'
;MADKVGRNPHPDFKKVEASREEWDTSASSFRYTKTANPDWKFGDGANRFHDEDSKAKKHIAIDPYTPGRPWGSNYKLLISGDCETVKCARVKEAVFSIEAKLDYVKEYDSRVVEGRKGGTIAILEVTRFWVREDALNEDQNLIDISVLKPMSRLGGITYGRTTQGIELLRPGFEKDVGGREGAEKIINDTKV
;
A
#
# COMPACT_ATOMS: atom_id res chain seq x y z
N MET A 1 -9.92 19.11 -37.77
CA MET A 1 -9.41 17.73 -37.79
C MET A 1 -8.81 17.49 -36.41
N ALA A 2 -9.41 16.66 -35.57
CA ALA A 2 -8.95 16.48 -34.18
C ALA A 2 -7.79 15.48 -34.15
N ASP A 3 -6.62 15.92 -33.72
CA ASP A 3 -5.43 15.09 -33.56
C ASP A 3 -5.69 13.98 -32.54
N LYS A 4 -5.53 12.73 -32.97
CA LYS A 4 -5.60 11.54 -32.12
C LYS A 4 -4.41 11.58 -31.16
N VAL A 5 -4.64 12.05 -29.94
CA VAL A 5 -3.65 12.04 -28.85
C VAL A 5 -3.23 10.59 -28.56
N GLY A 6 -2.00 10.24 -28.94
CA GLY A 6 -1.38 8.94 -28.66
C GLY A 6 -1.10 8.77 -27.17
N ARG A 7 -2.09 8.25 -26.42
CA ARG A 7 -1.89 7.77 -25.04
C ARG A 7 -0.88 6.62 -25.07
N ASN A 8 0.17 6.65 -24.22
CA ASN A 8 1.30 5.69 -24.24
C ASN A 8 0.90 4.31 -24.75
N PRO A 9 1.45 3.85 -25.90
CA PRO A 9 1.21 2.49 -26.34
C PRO A 9 1.86 1.57 -25.33
N HIS A 10 1.05 0.80 -24.62
CA HIS A 10 1.58 -0.31 -23.84
C HIS A 10 2.34 -1.23 -24.80
N PRO A 11 3.54 -1.73 -24.44
CA PRO A 11 4.12 -2.85 -25.17
C PRO A 11 3.08 -3.96 -25.23
N ASP A 12 3.14 -4.80 -26.28
CA ASP A 12 2.21 -5.90 -26.47
C ASP A 12 2.14 -6.75 -25.18
N PHE A 13 1.07 -6.53 -24.41
CA PHE A 13 0.96 -7.06 -23.05
C PHE A 13 1.01 -8.58 -23.07
N LYS A 14 0.48 -9.21 -24.12
CA LYS A 14 0.47 -10.66 -24.24
C LYS A 14 1.86 -11.24 -24.46
N LYS A 15 2.74 -10.53 -25.16
CA LYS A 15 4.15 -10.93 -25.26
C LYS A 15 4.89 -10.79 -23.93
N VAL A 16 4.62 -9.71 -23.19
CA VAL A 16 5.24 -9.46 -21.89
C VAL A 16 4.71 -10.40 -20.80
N GLU A 17 3.43 -10.79 -20.88
CA GLU A 17 2.80 -11.77 -20.01
C GLU A 17 3.37 -13.17 -20.28
N ALA A 18 3.48 -13.57 -21.55
CA ALA A 18 4.01 -14.87 -21.95
C ALA A 18 5.49 -15.10 -21.60
N SER A 19 6.27 -14.03 -21.36
CA SER A 19 7.67 -14.17 -20.94
C SER A 19 7.83 -14.32 -19.42
N ARG A 20 6.75 -14.25 -18.65
CA ARG A 20 6.80 -14.38 -17.18
C ARG A 20 6.63 -15.84 -16.80
N GLU A 21 7.14 -16.18 -15.63
CA GLU A 21 6.86 -17.49 -15.03
C GLU A 21 5.35 -17.68 -14.86
N GLU A 22 4.93 -18.94 -14.96
CA GLU A 22 3.55 -19.33 -14.74
C GLU A 22 3.06 -18.89 -13.35
N TRP A 23 1.75 -18.68 -13.24
CA TRP A 23 1.15 -18.28 -11.97
C TRP A 23 1.36 -19.35 -10.90
N ASP A 24 2.22 -19.05 -9.93
CA ASP A 24 2.47 -19.94 -8.80
C ASP A 24 1.22 -20.07 -7.90
N THR A 25 0.58 -21.23 -8.00
CA THR A 25 -0.56 -21.66 -7.19
C THR A 25 -0.15 -22.29 -5.85
N SER A 26 1.13 -22.59 -5.66
CA SER A 26 1.64 -23.20 -4.43
C SER A 26 1.82 -22.20 -3.28
N ALA A 27 2.08 -20.92 -3.60
CA ALA A 27 2.12 -19.81 -2.63
C ALA A 27 0.73 -19.32 -2.17
N SER A 28 -0.32 -20.14 -2.29
CA SER A 28 -1.73 -19.73 -2.19
C SER A 28 -2.28 -19.59 -0.76
N SER A 29 -1.61 -20.17 0.24
CA SER A 29 -1.98 -20.04 1.65
C SER A 29 -1.13 -18.99 2.35
N PHE A 30 -1.79 -17.96 2.88
CA PHE A 30 -1.16 -17.08 3.87
C PHE A 30 -0.65 -17.93 5.04
N ARG A 31 0.60 -17.71 5.42
CA ARG A 31 1.19 -18.40 6.57
C ARG A 31 1.86 -17.38 7.47
N TYR A 32 1.67 -17.59 8.76
CA TYR A 32 2.50 -16.94 9.76
C TYR A 32 3.90 -17.53 9.68
N THR A 33 4.90 -16.67 9.58
CA THR A 33 6.31 -17.05 9.69
C THR A 33 6.87 -16.48 10.98
N LYS A 34 7.91 -17.13 11.52
CA LYS A 34 8.65 -16.52 12.63
C LYS A 34 9.25 -15.20 12.13
N THR A 35 9.27 -14.19 13.01
CA THR A 35 9.94 -12.92 12.73
C THR A 35 11.33 -13.18 12.19
N ALA A 36 11.64 -12.55 11.06
CA ALA A 36 12.89 -12.69 10.32
C ALA A 36 14.14 -12.52 11.19
N ASN A 37 14.07 -11.64 12.18
CA ASN A 37 15.07 -11.46 13.22
C ASN A 37 14.33 -11.17 14.54
N PRO A 38 14.01 -12.19 15.37
CA PRO A 38 13.20 -11.99 16.57
C PRO A 38 13.90 -11.13 17.64
N ASP A 39 15.22 -11.00 17.54
CA ASP A 39 16.05 -10.21 18.46
C ASP A 39 16.41 -8.82 17.89
N TRP A 40 15.74 -8.36 16.82
CA TRP A 40 16.00 -7.06 16.21
C TRP A 40 15.76 -5.91 17.18
N LYS A 41 16.72 -4.99 17.27
CA LYS A 41 16.69 -3.80 18.12
C LYS A 41 16.70 -2.53 17.27
N PHE A 42 16.20 -1.44 17.86
CA PHE A 42 16.27 -0.12 17.24
C PHE A 42 17.73 0.24 16.95
N GLY A 43 18.05 0.45 15.66
CA GLY A 43 19.43 0.67 15.19
C GLY A 43 20.01 -0.47 14.34
N ASP A 44 19.41 -1.68 14.35
CA ASP A 44 19.97 -2.88 13.69
C ASP A 44 19.84 -2.89 12.15
N GLY A 45 19.19 -1.89 11.54
CA GLY A 45 19.03 -1.82 10.08
C GLY A 45 18.03 -2.84 9.51
N ALA A 46 18.05 -3.08 8.19
CA ALA A 46 17.15 -4.04 7.53
C ALA A 46 17.47 -5.50 7.90
N ASN A 47 16.48 -6.39 7.82
CA ASN A 47 16.66 -7.81 8.17
C ASN A 47 17.63 -8.54 7.21
N ARG A 48 18.11 -9.73 7.63
CA ARG A 48 19.12 -10.55 6.91
C ARG A 48 18.67 -11.16 5.57
N PHE A 49 17.46 -10.86 5.07
CA PHE A 49 16.89 -11.49 3.88
C PHE A 49 17.10 -10.70 2.58
N HIS A 50 17.78 -9.56 2.65
CA HIS A 50 18.25 -8.89 1.44
C HIS A 50 19.59 -9.52 1.03
N ASP A 51 19.63 -10.12 -0.16
CA ASP A 51 20.92 -10.38 -0.81
C ASP A 51 21.68 -9.06 -0.99
N GLU A 52 23.02 -9.12 -1.08
CA GLU A 52 23.86 -7.93 -1.23
C GLU A 52 23.45 -7.10 -2.46
N ASP A 53 22.87 -7.75 -3.46
CA ASP A 53 22.41 -7.13 -4.71
C ASP A 53 21.13 -6.28 -4.52
N SER A 54 20.25 -6.68 -3.60
CA SER A 54 19.02 -5.96 -3.24
C SER A 54 19.29 -4.75 -2.38
N LYS A 55 20.29 -4.83 -1.48
CA LYS A 55 20.75 -3.69 -0.66
C LYS A 55 21.31 -2.56 -1.52
N ALA A 56 21.83 -2.88 -2.70
CA ALA A 56 22.37 -1.90 -3.65
C ALA A 56 21.30 -1.16 -4.48
N LYS A 57 20.03 -1.62 -4.48
CA LYS A 57 18.98 -1.04 -5.35
C LYS A 57 18.34 0.19 -4.72
N LYS A 58 18.35 1.29 -5.46
CA LYS A 58 17.79 2.57 -5.04
C LYS A 58 16.29 2.62 -5.31
N HIS A 59 15.51 3.17 -4.38
CA HIS A 59 14.13 3.54 -4.66
C HIS A 59 14.08 4.56 -5.79
N ILE A 60 13.26 4.29 -6.80
CA ILE A 60 13.01 5.21 -7.91
C ILE A 60 11.76 6.00 -7.58
N ALA A 61 11.94 7.28 -7.29
CA ALA A 61 10.84 8.22 -7.17
C ALA A 61 10.13 8.31 -8.53
N ILE A 62 8.84 7.99 -8.56
CA ILE A 62 8.01 8.17 -9.74
C ILE A 62 7.14 9.38 -9.48
N ASP A 63 7.50 10.49 -10.09
CA ASP A 63 6.70 11.70 -10.06
C ASP A 63 5.46 11.51 -10.98
N PRO A 64 4.24 11.56 -10.42
CA PRO A 64 3.01 11.36 -11.18
C PRO A 64 2.77 12.46 -12.23
N TYR A 65 3.52 13.56 -12.18
CA TYR A 65 3.42 14.71 -13.08
C TYR A 65 4.63 14.84 -14.02
N THR A 66 5.56 13.87 -14.02
CA THR A 66 6.72 13.89 -14.91
C THR A 66 6.26 14.09 -16.36
N PRO A 67 6.83 15.07 -17.10
CA PRO A 67 6.47 15.34 -18.48
C PRO A 67 6.50 14.06 -19.32
N GLY A 68 5.39 13.77 -20.03
CA GLY A 68 5.24 12.57 -20.85
C GLY A 68 4.53 11.39 -20.17
N ARG A 69 4.14 11.48 -18.89
CA ARG A 69 3.34 10.44 -18.22
C ARG A 69 1.83 10.62 -18.49
N PRO A 70 1.11 9.64 -19.08
CA PRO A 70 -0.32 9.77 -19.33
C PRO A 70 -1.15 9.61 -18.05
N TRP A 71 -2.10 10.52 -17.84
CA TRP A 71 -3.00 10.52 -16.68
C TRP A 71 -3.78 9.20 -16.48
N GLY A 72 -4.17 8.54 -17.57
CA GLY A 72 -4.93 7.28 -17.54
C GLY A 72 -4.16 6.11 -16.91
N SER A 73 -2.83 6.15 -16.87
CA SER A 73 -1.99 5.15 -16.18
C SER A 73 -2.17 5.17 -14.66
N ASN A 74 -2.75 6.24 -14.12
CA ASN A 74 -3.06 6.36 -12.69
C ASN A 74 -4.43 5.75 -12.35
N TYR A 75 -5.37 5.74 -13.30
CA TYR A 75 -6.77 5.33 -13.08
C TYR A 75 -7.06 3.85 -13.41
N LYS A 76 -6.11 3.09 -13.97
CA LYS A 76 -6.25 1.64 -14.27
C LYS A 76 -6.28 0.74 -13.01
N LEU A 77 -6.86 1.23 -11.92
CA LEU A 77 -6.75 0.63 -10.59
C LEU A 77 -8.07 0.20 -9.91
N LEU A 78 -9.27 0.42 -10.49
CA LEU A 78 -10.54 0.31 -9.72
C LEU A 78 -11.75 -0.27 -10.53
N ILE A 79 -12.67 -1.05 -9.91
CA ILE A 79 -13.97 -1.68 -10.38
C ILE A 79 -15.10 -1.36 -9.32
N SER A 80 -16.44 -1.43 -9.54
CA SER A 80 -17.50 -0.96 -8.57
C SER A 80 -18.81 -1.83 -8.42
N GLY A 81 -19.84 -1.42 -7.63
CA GLY A 81 -21.02 -2.18 -7.05
C GLY A 81 -21.77 -1.36 -5.93
N ASP A 82 -22.85 -1.75 -5.22
CA ASP A 82 -23.72 -0.74 -4.51
C ASP A 82 -23.40 -0.38 -3.03
N CYS A 83 -23.76 0.84 -2.58
CA CYS A 83 -23.58 1.40 -1.22
C CYS A 83 -24.90 1.83 -0.54
N GLU A 84 -24.90 1.98 0.80
CA GLU A 84 -26.08 2.30 1.62
C GLU A 84 -26.18 3.76 2.09
N THR A 85 -25.08 4.36 2.56
CA THR A 85 -25.06 5.71 3.15
C THR A 85 -24.63 6.80 2.17
N VAL A 86 -24.18 6.38 0.99
CA VAL A 86 -23.71 7.24 -0.10
C VAL A 86 -24.23 6.71 -1.43
N LYS A 87 -24.36 7.61 -2.42
CA LYS A 87 -24.87 7.26 -3.75
C LYS A 87 -23.86 6.56 -4.64
N CYS A 88 -22.56 6.73 -4.36
CA CYS A 88 -21.51 6.13 -5.17
C CYS A 88 -21.42 4.63 -4.93
N ALA A 89 -21.01 3.91 -5.95
CA ALA A 89 -20.91 2.46 -5.94
C ALA A 89 -19.53 1.96 -5.39
N ARG A 90 -19.47 0.98 -4.47
CA ARG A 90 -18.32 0.16 -4.02
C ARG A 90 -18.08 -1.11 -4.84
N VAL A 91 -16.89 -1.64 -5.02
CA VAL A 91 -16.69 -2.95 -5.72
C VAL A 91 -17.45 -4.08 -4.99
N LYS A 92 -18.31 -4.83 -5.69
CA LYS A 92 -19.10 -5.89 -5.03
C LYS A 92 -18.23 -7.08 -4.62
N GLU A 93 -17.20 -7.38 -5.40
CA GLU A 93 -16.25 -8.45 -5.20
C GLU A 93 -15.19 -8.14 -4.12
N ALA A 94 -15.07 -6.88 -3.70
CA ALA A 94 -14.08 -6.51 -2.70
C ALA A 94 -14.39 -7.16 -1.35
N VAL A 95 -13.36 -7.79 -0.75
CA VAL A 95 -13.44 -8.38 0.59
C VAL A 95 -13.68 -7.30 1.64
N PHE A 96 -13.14 -6.10 1.41
CA PHE A 96 -13.32 -4.94 2.28
C PHE A 96 -13.64 -3.69 1.45
N SER A 97 -14.59 -2.88 1.92
CA SER A 97 -14.95 -1.59 1.31
C SER A 97 -15.38 -0.58 2.37
N ILE A 98 -15.16 0.69 2.07
CA ILE A 98 -15.50 1.79 2.97
C ILE A 98 -16.43 2.75 2.24
N GLU A 99 -17.55 3.09 2.87
CA GLU A 99 -18.37 4.23 2.48
C GLU A 99 -17.92 5.45 3.27
N ALA A 100 -17.76 6.56 2.57
CA ALA A 100 -17.32 7.79 3.20
C ALA A 100 -17.88 9.02 2.51
N LYS A 101 -18.07 10.09 3.28
CA LYS A 101 -18.46 11.42 2.79
C LYS A 101 -17.23 12.32 2.75
N LEU A 102 -17.23 13.24 1.80
CA LEU A 102 -16.18 14.23 1.69
C LEU A 102 -16.29 15.21 2.86
N ASP A 103 -15.26 15.27 3.69
CA ASP A 103 -15.18 16.22 4.82
C ASP A 103 -14.38 17.46 4.42
N TYR A 104 -13.19 17.26 3.85
CA TYR A 104 -12.29 18.36 3.53
C TYR A 104 -11.46 18.09 2.27
N VAL A 105 -11.24 19.14 1.49
CA VAL A 105 -10.36 19.10 0.30
C VAL A 105 -9.33 20.21 0.42
N LYS A 106 -8.07 19.83 0.27
CA LYS A 106 -6.97 20.77 0.08
C LYS A 106 -6.34 20.56 -1.28
N GLU A 107 -6.44 21.58 -2.11
CA GLU A 107 -5.73 21.64 -3.38
C GLU A 107 -4.38 22.30 -3.19
N TYR A 108 -3.39 21.81 -3.94
CA TYR A 108 -2.05 22.37 -4.02
C TYR A 108 -1.86 22.89 -5.43
N ASP A 109 -1.48 24.15 -5.55
CA ASP A 109 -1.10 24.72 -6.84
C ASP A 109 0.22 24.11 -7.34
N SER A 110 0.29 23.90 -8.65
CA SER A 110 1.52 23.51 -9.31
C SER A 110 2.52 24.63 -9.17
N ARG A 111 3.71 24.29 -8.69
CA ARG A 111 4.84 25.24 -8.60
C ARG A 111 5.50 25.51 -9.95
N VAL A 112 5.13 24.76 -10.99
CA VAL A 112 5.77 24.81 -12.32
C VAL A 112 4.83 25.40 -13.37
N VAL A 113 3.53 25.09 -13.30
CA VAL A 113 2.54 25.57 -14.26
C VAL A 113 1.52 26.42 -13.53
N GLU A 114 1.61 27.73 -13.72
CA GLU A 114 0.69 28.69 -13.11
C GLU A 114 -0.77 28.39 -13.50
N GLY A 115 -1.69 28.52 -12.54
CA GLY A 115 -3.12 28.25 -12.73
C GLY A 115 -3.51 26.76 -12.76
N ARG A 116 -2.55 25.82 -12.65
CA ARG A 116 -2.83 24.38 -12.58
C ARG A 116 -2.74 23.86 -11.14
N LYS A 117 -3.68 23.02 -10.72
CA LYS A 117 -3.54 22.25 -9.48
C LYS A 117 -2.56 21.08 -9.68
N GLY A 118 -1.52 21.05 -8.85
CA GLY A 118 -0.48 20.02 -8.84
C GLY A 118 -0.80 18.83 -7.92
N GLY A 119 -1.90 18.86 -7.18
CA GLY A 119 -2.35 17.72 -6.38
C GLY A 119 -3.46 18.11 -5.43
N THR A 120 -4.22 17.11 -4.99
CA THR A 120 -5.36 17.32 -4.09
C THR A 120 -5.35 16.26 -3.01
N ILE A 121 -5.46 16.70 -1.76
CA ILE A 121 -5.71 15.83 -0.61
C ILE A 121 -7.20 15.92 -0.30
N ALA A 122 -7.87 14.78 -0.26
CA ALA A 122 -9.23 14.66 0.24
C ALA A 122 -9.21 13.91 1.58
N ILE A 123 -9.86 14.47 2.57
CA ILE A 123 -10.14 13.83 3.85
C ILE A 123 -11.61 13.41 3.82
N LEU A 124 -11.85 12.16 4.21
CA LEU A 124 -13.17 11.54 4.14
C LEU A 124 -13.61 11.12 5.54
N GLU A 125 -14.85 11.45 5.90
CA GLU A 125 -15.53 10.93 7.07
C GLU A 125 -16.11 9.56 6.74
N VAL A 126 -15.67 8.51 7.45
CA VAL A 126 -16.16 7.15 7.22
C VAL A 126 -17.56 6.98 7.82
N THR A 127 -18.51 6.53 7.00
CA THR A 127 -19.91 6.32 7.40
C THR A 127 -20.31 4.84 7.44
N ARG A 128 -19.55 3.95 6.77
CA ARG A 128 -19.77 2.50 6.82
C ARG A 128 -18.53 1.69 6.45
N PHE A 129 -18.40 0.53 7.09
CA PHE A 129 -17.48 -0.52 6.68
C PHE A 129 -18.27 -1.71 6.11
N TRP A 130 -17.76 -2.31 5.05
CA TRP A 130 -18.22 -3.57 4.50
C TRP A 130 -17.07 -4.56 4.56
N VAL A 131 -17.27 -5.67 5.25
CA VAL A 131 -16.31 -6.78 5.32
C VAL A 131 -17.05 -8.04 4.91
N ARG A 132 -16.43 -8.89 4.09
CA ARG A 132 -16.96 -10.21 3.78
C ARG A 132 -16.94 -11.08 5.05
N GLU A 133 -18.03 -11.81 5.30
CA GLU A 133 -18.23 -12.54 6.56
C GLU A 133 -17.13 -13.55 6.88
N ASP A 134 -16.59 -14.23 5.87
CA ASP A 134 -15.50 -15.21 5.99
C ASP A 134 -14.15 -14.57 6.34
N ALA A 135 -14.03 -13.25 6.18
CA ALA A 135 -12.82 -12.51 6.46
C ALA A 135 -12.82 -11.89 7.86
N LEU A 136 -13.85 -12.09 8.68
CA LEU A 136 -14.00 -11.41 9.96
C LEU A 136 -13.91 -12.40 11.12
N ASN A 137 -13.20 -12.05 12.19
CA ASN A 137 -13.14 -12.86 13.40
C ASN A 137 -14.44 -12.82 14.23
N GLU A 138 -14.57 -13.69 15.23
CA GLU A 138 -15.77 -13.81 16.08
C GLU A 138 -16.15 -12.49 16.76
N ASP A 139 -15.16 -11.73 17.23
CA ASP A 139 -15.35 -10.44 17.91
C ASP A 139 -15.62 -9.26 16.94
N GLN A 140 -15.62 -9.52 15.63
CA GLN A 140 -15.87 -8.52 14.58
C GLN A 140 -14.93 -7.30 14.60
N ASN A 141 -13.71 -7.49 15.09
CA ASN A 141 -12.74 -6.42 15.29
C ASN A 141 -11.42 -6.62 14.53
N LEU A 142 -11.26 -7.76 13.85
CA LEU A 142 -10.06 -8.09 13.09
C LEU A 142 -10.41 -8.78 11.77
N ILE A 143 -9.82 -8.28 10.68
CA ILE A 143 -9.96 -8.89 9.36
C ILE A 143 -8.84 -9.92 9.16
N ASP A 144 -9.20 -11.15 8.81
CA ASP A 144 -8.26 -12.20 8.44
C ASP A 144 -7.57 -11.83 7.10
N ILE A 145 -6.27 -11.56 7.20
CA ILE A 145 -5.41 -11.24 6.08
C ILE A 145 -5.32 -12.40 5.07
N SER A 146 -5.50 -13.64 5.54
CA SER A 146 -5.54 -14.83 4.69
C SER A 146 -6.70 -14.81 3.69
N VAL A 147 -7.79 -14.14 4.05
CA VAL A 147 -9.00 -13.99 3.23
C VAL A 147 -8.97 -12.68 2.46
N LEU A 148 -8.59 -11.57 3.11
CA LEU A 148 -8.46 -10.25 2.50
C LEU A 148 -7.47 -10.23 1.33
N LYS A 149 -6.37 -10.99 1.44
CA LYS A 149 -5.29 -11.11 0.44
C LYS A 149 -4.98 -9.76 -0.24
N PRO A 150 -4.68 -8.70 0.53
CA PRO A 150 -4.57 -7.36 -0.01
C PRO A 150 -3.44 -7.28 -1.03
N MET A 151 -3.64 -6.45 -2.05
CA MET A 151 -2.66 -6.16 -3.08
C MET A 151 -2.02 -4.80 -2.82
N SER A 152 -0.71 -4.78 -2.71
CA SER A 152 0.05 -3.53 -2.58
C SER A 152 0.37 -2.98 -3.96
N ARG A 153 0.08 -1.70 -4.20
CA ARG A 153 0.61 -1.00 -5.39
C ARG A 153 2.08 -0.69 -5.16
N LEU A 154 2.91 -1.08 -6.12
CA LEU A 154 4.33 -0.75 -6.14
C LEU A 154 4.59 0.30 -7.23
N GLY A 155 5.84 0.45 -7.65
CA GLY A 155 6.20 1.34 -8.76
C GLY A 155 5.58 0.92 -10.09
N GLY A 156 5.19 1.90 -10.92
CA GLY A 156 4.71 1.62 -12.28
C GLY A 156 3.43 0.79 -12.29
N ILE A 157 3.36 -0.27 -13.09
CA ILE A 157 2.21 -1.19 -13.18
C ILE A 157 2.39 -2.46 -12.33
N THR A 158 3.26 -2.40 -11.33
CA THR A 158 3.65 -3.55 -10.50
C THR A 158 2.82 -3.60 -9.22
N TYR A 159 2.46 -4.82 -8.79
CA TYR A 159 1.74 -5.08 -7.55
C TYR A 159 2.38 -6.23 -6.79
N GLY A 160 2.29 -6.18 -5.47
CA GLY A 160 2.70 -7.26 -4.58
C GLY A 160 1.49 -7.93 -3.94
N ARG A 161 1.55 -9.25 -3.79
CA ARG A 161 0.64 -10.03 -2.93
C ARG A 161 1.17 -10.02 -1.50
N THR A 162 0.31 -9.86 -0.51
CA THR A 162 0.66 -10.15 0.89
C THR A 162 0.56 -11.65 1.14
N THR A 163 1.68 -12.36 1.04
CA THR A 163 1.74 -13.83 1.20
C THR A 163 2.29 -14.28 2.55
N GLN A 164 2.93 -13.38 3.30
CA GLN A 164 3.51 -13.65 4.61
C GLN A 164 3.35 -12.42 5.50
N GLY A 165 3.18 -12.67 6.79
CA GLY A 165 3.11 -11.65 7.83
C GLY A 165 3.85 -12.11 9.08
N ILE A 166 4.30 -11.14 9.86
CA ILE A 166 4.86 -11.35 11.20
C ILE A 166 4.06 -10.49 12.17
N GLU A 167 3.98 -10.93 13.41
CA GLU A 167 3.35 -10.17 14.48
C GLU A 167 4.43 -9.64 15.40
N LEU A 168 4.41 -8.32 15.62
CA LEU A 168 5.31 -7.63 16.53
C LEU A 168 4.48 -6.90 17.57
N LEU A 169 4.70 -7.23 18.83
CA LEU A 169 4.07 -6.53 19.93
C LEU A 169 4.65 -5.12 20.03
N ARG A 170 3.79 -4.14 20.24
CA ARG A 170 4.22 -2.78 20.58
C ARG A 170 4.89 -2.82 21.97
N PRO A 171 6.14 -2.38 22.12
CA PRO A 171 6.78 -2.31 23.42
C PRO A 171 6.02 -1.38 24.36
N GLY A 172 5.79 -1.83 25.60
CA GLY A 172 5.27 -1.00 26.68
C GLY A 172 6.33 -0.01 27.16
N PHE A 173 5.98 1.28 27.24
CA PHE A 173 6.95 2.34 27.56
C PHE A 173 7.59 2.14 28.94
N GLU A 174 6.80 1.81 29.95
CA GLU A 174 7.30 1.60 31.31
C GLU A 174 8.00 0.24 31.42
N LYS A 175 7.35 -0.82 30.95
CA LYS A 175 7.79 -2.21 31.14
C LYS A 175 9.01 -2.57 30.30
N ASP A 176 8.96 -2.26 29.00
CA ASP A 176 9.94 -2.77 28.03
C ASP A 176 10.99 -1.72 27.69
N VAL A 177 10.67 -0.42 27.81
CA VAL A 177 11.62 0.69 27.56
C VAL A 177 12.21 1.24 28.86
N GLY A 178 11.63 0.96 30.03
CA GLY A 178 12.12 1.49 31.32
C GLY A 178 11.75 2.96 31.55
N GLY A 179 10.68 3.43 30.91
CA GLY A 179 10.21 4.81 30.99
C GLY A 179 11.19 5.82 30.40
N ARG A 180 11.20 7.04 30.96
CA ARG A 180 12.03 8.14 30.44
C ARG A 180 13.53 7.86 30.51
N GLU A 181 13.99 7.23 31.58
CA GLU A 181 15.43 6.98 31.76
C GLU A 181 15.96 6.01 30.69
N GLY A 182 15.23 4.92 30.41
CA GLY A 182 15.64 3.99 29.37
C GLY A 182 15.51 4.58 27.96
N ALA A 183 14.52 5.45 27.71
CA ALA A 183 14.44 6.21 26.47
C ALA A 183 15.63 7.18 26.28
N GLU A 184 16.03 7.90 27.32
CA GLU A 184 17.19 8.80 27.29
C GLU A 184 18.49 8.05 27.05
N LYS A 185 18.66 6.86 27.63
CA LYS A 185 19.80 5.96 27.35
C LYS A 185 19.86 5.57 25.89
N ILE A 186 18.75 5.08 25.31
CA ILE A 186 18.67 4.73 23.88
C ILE A 186 19.04 5.93 23.00
N ILE A 187 18.53 7.12 23.31
CA ILE A 187 18.81 8.36 22.55
C ILE A 187 20.29 8.72 22.61
N ASN A 188 20.93 8.59 23.77
CA ASN A 188 22.34 8.94 23.94
C ASN A 188 23.27 7.91 23.30
N ASP A 189 22.93 6.62 23.34
CA ASP A 189 23.71 5.55 22.71
C ASP A 189 23.64 5.59 21.17
N THR A 190 22.60 6.22 20.60
CA THR A 190 22.42 6.35 19.14
C THR A 190 23.11 7.59 18.55
N LYS A 191 23.63 8.51 19.38
CA LYS A 191 24.41 9.67 18.93
C LYS A 191 25.87 9.27 18.65
N VAL A 192 26.11 8.65 17.51
CA VAL A 192 27.42 8.58 16.83
C VAL A 192 27.44 9.62 15.73
#